data_AF-A0A7Y4YYV2-F1
#
_entry.id   AF-A0A7Y4YYV2-F1
#
_cell.length_a   1.000
_cell.length_b   1.000
_cell.length_c   1.000
_cell.angle_alpha   90.00
_cell.angle_beta   90.00
_cell.angle_gamma   90.00
#
_symmetry.space_group_name_H-M   'P 1'
#
loop_
_entity.id
_entity.type
_entity.pdbx_description
1 polymer ?
#
loop_
_entity_poly.entity_id
_entity_poly.type
_entity_poly.pdbx_seq_one_letter_code
_entity_poly.pdbx_strand_id
1 'polypeptide(L)'
;MANAPTPKPWIAAIHAYVPGKSVSADGRPLVKLSANESPLGTSPLALAARTDADAPSRYPDPDSTDLRAAIGALHGIDPALL
;
A
#
# COMPACT_ATOMS: atom_id res chain seq x y z
N MET A 1 -6.92 11.97 41.04
CA MET A 1 -7.48 11.03 40.04
C MET A 1 -7.19 11.60 38.66
N ALA A 2 -6.77 10.78 37.69
CA ALA A 2 -6.52 11.27 36.33
C ALA A 2 -7.86 11.61 35.65
N ASN A 3 -8.07 12.86 35.27
CA ASN A 3 -9.34 13.38 34.72
C ASN A 3 -9.51 13.10 33.21
N ALA A 4 -8.68 12.24 32.60
CA ALA A 4 -8.73 11.91 31.18
C ALA A 4 -8.06 10.54 30.90
N PRO A 5 -8.45 9.86 29.80
CA PRO A 5 -7.77 8.64 29.36
C PRO A 5 -6.30 8.90 29.07
N THR A 6 -5.42 8.05 29.60
CA THR A 6 -3.97 8.09 29.33
C THR A 6 -3.61 7.06 28.27
N PRO A 7 -2.74 7.39 27.29
CA PRO A 7 -2.27 6.42 26.31
C PRO A 7 -1.49 5.29 26.99
N LYS A 8 -1.52 4.10 26.39
CA LYS A 8 -0.72 2.96 26.82
C LYS A 8 0.78 3.36 26.81
N PRO A 9 1.57 3.04 27.86
CA PRO A 9 2.97 3.49 27.96
C PRO A 9 3.83 3.12 26.75
N TRP A 10 3.64 1.94 26.18
CA TRP A 10 4.40 1.51 24.98
C TRP A 10 3.99 2.25 23.72
N ILE A 11 2.77 2.79 23.61
CA ILE A 11 2.38 3.65 22.49
C ILE A 11 3.06 5.01 22.64
N ALA A 12 3.11 5.56 23.85
CA ALA A 12 3.80 6.81 24.13
C ALA A 12 5.33 6.72 23.90
N ALA A 13 5.89 5.51 23.92
CA ALA A 13 7.32 5.25 23.70
C ALA A 13 7.69 4.99 22.23
N ILE A 14 6.74 4.87 21.30
CA ILE A 14 7.04 4.64 19.88
C ILE A 14 7.66 5.91 19.28
N HIS A 15 8.86 5.77 18.71
CA HIS A 15 9.40 6.79 17.82
C HIS A 15 8.61 6.80 16.51
N ALA A 16 8.15 7.97 16.09
CA ALA A 16 7.46 8.12 14.82
C ALA A 16 8.37 7.71 13.65
N TYR A 17 7.81 6.98 12.68
CA TYR A 17 8.50 6.70 11.43
C TYR A 17 8.79 8.01 10.69
N VAL A 18 10.05 8.20 10.30
CA VAL A 18 10.50 9.35 9.51
C VAL A 18 10.70 8.90 8.06
N PRO A 19 9.82 9.26 7.13
CA PRO A 19 9.97 8.88 5.74
C PRO A 19 11.19 9.55 5.09
N GLY A 20 11.79 8.87 4.13
CA GLY A 20 12.86 9.44 3.31
C GLY A 20 12.39 10.67 2.52
N LYS A 21 13.31 11.61 2.26
CA LYS A 21 13.03 12.80 1.47
C LYS A 21 12.56 12.41 0.06
N SER A 22 11.47 13.03 -0.39
CA SER A 22 10.83 12.73 -1.67
C SER A 22 10.60 13.94 -2.57
N VAL A 23 11.01 15.12 -2.11
CA VAL A 23 10.90 16.40 -2.85
C VAL A 23 12.22 17.14 -2.81
N SER A 24 12.53 17.85 -3.89
CA SER A 24 13.69 18.76 -3.95
C SER A 24 13.35 20.08 -3.27
N ALA A 25 14.34 20.71 -2.62
CA ALA A 25 14.16 22.03 -2.02
C ALA A 25 13.93 23.14 -3.05
N ASP A 26 14.33 22.92 -4.30
CA ASP A 26 14.32 23.91 -5.39
C ASP A 26 13.29 23.63 -6.50
N GLY A 27 12.37 22.68 -6.26
CA GLY A 27 11.25 22.39 -7.16
C GLY A 27 11.62 21.70 -8.48
N ARG A 28 12.89 21.35 -8.71
CA ARG A 28 13.30 20.62 -9.92
C ARG A 28 12.78 19.18 -9.90
N PRO A 29 12.40 18.61 -11.06
CA PRO A 29 12.11 17.18 -11.18
C PRO A 29 13.29 16.35 -10.67
N LEU A 30 13.01 15.43 -9.74
CA LEU A 30 14.03 14.55 -9.17
C LEU A 30 14.12 13.26 -9.96
N VAL A 31 15.36 12.75 -10.13
CA VAL A 31 15.57 11.34 -10.41
C VAL A 31 15.40 10.57 -9.09
N LYS A 32 14.25 9.93 -8.93
CA LYS A 32 13.85 9.25 -7.69
C LYS A 32 14.37 7.81 -7.69
N LEU A 33 15.34 7.52 -6.82
CA LEU A 33 15.94 6.18 -6.65
C LEU A 33 15.96 5.71 -5.18
N SER A 34 15.19 6.37 -4.30
CA SER A 34 15.25 6.15 -2.85
C SER A 34 14.09 5.35 -2.26
N ALA A 35 13.10 4.96 -3.08
CA ALA A 35 11.88 4.28 -2.64
C ALA A 35 11.67 2.90 -3.28
N ASN A 36 12.66 2.36 -4.00
CA ASN A 36 12.59 1.08 -4.73
C ASN A 36 11.42 0.98 -5.73
N GLU A 37 11.00 2.12 -6.29
CA GLU A 37 9.98 2.16 -7.35
C GLU A 37 10.51 1.50 -8.62
N SER A 38 9.62 0.83 -9.37
CA SER A 38 9.98 0.25 -10.67
C SER A 38 10.23 1.37 -11.70
N PRO A 39 11.41 1.42 -12.35
CA PRO A 39 11.69 2.42 -13.39
C PRO A 39 10.90 2.16 -14.68
N LEU A 40 10.30 0.97 -14.84
CA LEU A 40 9.51 0.59 -16.01
C LEU A 40 8.08 1.15 -15.97
N GLY A 41 7.67 1.72 -14.83
CA GLY A 41 6.30 2.15 -14.59
C GLY A 41 5.33 1.00 -14.37
N THR A 42 4.03 1.30 -14.44
CA THR A 42 2.94 0.35 -14.22
C THR A 42 2.67 -0.49 -15.45
N SER A 43 2.37 -1.79 -15.26
CA SER A 43 1.96 -2.70 -16.34
C SER A 43 0.79 -2.14 -17.16
N PRO A 44 0.82 -2.21 -18.51
CA PRO A 44 -0.32 -1.81 -19.35
C PRO A 44 -1.62 -2.54 -19.00
N LEU A 45 -1.53 -3.82 -18.59
CA LEU A 45 -2.70 -4.60 -18.17
C LEU A 45 -3.31 -4.06 -16.87
N ALA A 46 -2.48 -3.62 -15.93
CA ALA A 46 -2.96 -3.01 -14.68
C ALA A 46 -3.57 -1.63 -14.93
N LEU A 47 -3.02 -0.85 -15.87
CA LEU A 47 -3.61 0.45 -16.27
C LEU A 47 -4.99 0.27 -16.94
N ALA A 48 -5.13 -0.76 -17.79
CA ALA A 48 -6.41 -1.12 -18.38
C ALA A 48 -7.43 -1.53 -17.31
N ALA A 49 -7.07 -2.48 -16.44
CA ALA A 49 -7.94 -2.96 -15.36
C ALA A 49 -8.38 -1.84 -14.40
N ARG A 50 -7.51 -0.86 -14.12
CA ARG A 50 -7.87 0.32 -13.30
C ARG A 50 -8.98 1.15 -13.94
N THR A 51 -9.03 1.22 -15.26
CA THR A 51 -10.03 2.00 -15.99
C THR A 51 -11.42 1.35 -15.89
N ASP A 52 -11.45 0.03 -15.79
CA ASP A 52 -12.67 -0.77 -15.66
C ASP A 52 -13.07 -1.04 -14.19
N ALA A 53 -12.36 -0.43 -13.24
CA ALA A 53 -12.60 -0.67 -11.82
C ALA A 53 -13.98 -0.15 -11.37
N ASP A 54 -14.59 -0.87 -10.43
CA ASP A 54 -15.83 -0.49 -9.78
C ASP A 54 -15.77 0.91 -9.16
N ALA A 55 -16.94 1.54 -8.98
CA ALA A 55 -17.03 2.84 -8.34
C ALA A 55 -16.42 2.80 -6.91
N PRO A 56 -15.59 3.78 -6.54
CA PRO A 56 -14.87 3.78 -5.25
C PRO A 56 -15.80 3.93 -4.03
N SER A 57 -17.09 4.20 -4.26
CA SER A 57 -18.12 4.20 -3.22
C SER A 57 -18.56 2.81 -2.80
N ARG A 58 -18.27 1.77 -3.59
CA ARG A 58 -18.60 0.38 -3.26
C ARG A 58 -17.51 -0.22 -2.38
N TYR A 59 -17.91 -1.01 -1.40
CA TYR A 59 -16.96 -1.84 -0.67
C TYR A 59 -16.33 -2.87 -1.62
N PRO A 60 -15.01 -3.11 -1.51
CA PRO A 60 -14.37 -4.20 -2.24
C PRO A 60 -14.82 -5.57 -1.72
N ASP A 61 -14.46 -6.63 -2.42
CA ASP A 61 -14.55 -7.99 -1.88
C ASP A 61 -13.70 -8.09 -0.59
N PRO A 62 -14.32 -8.36 0.57
CA PRO A 62 -13.59 -8.42 1.84
C PRO A 62 -12.57 -9.57 1.90
N ASP A 63 -12.78 -10.63 1.12
CA ASP A 63 -11.92 -11.81 1.13
C ASP A 63 -10.82 -11.76 0.06
N SER A 64 -10.91 -10.81 -0.88
CA SER A 64 -9.99 -10.70 -2.02
C SER A 64 -9.90 -12.02 -2.83
N THR A 65 -11.04 -12.67 -3.02
CA THR A 65 -11.21 -14.02 -3.56
C THR A 65 -10.50 -14.19 -4.90
N ASP A 66 -10.78 -13.31 -5.86
CA ASP A 66 -10.21 -13.38 -7.21
C ASP A 66 -8.68 -13.16 -7.20
N LEU A 67 -8.20 -12.27 -6.33
CA LEU A 67 -6.76 -12.00 -6.17
C LEU A 67 -6.03 -13.23 -5.62
N ARG A 68 -6.55 -13.84 -4.55
CA ARG A 68 -5.97 -15.04 -3.94
C ARG A 68 -5.98 -16.21 -4.92
N ALA A 69 -7.07 -16.40 -5.67
CA ALA A 69 -7.15 -17.41 -6.71
C ALA A 69 -6.07 -17.22 -7.80
N ALA A 70 -5.89 -15.98 -8.29
CA ALA A 70 -4.89 -15.68 -9.31
C ALA A 70 -3.44 -15.87 -8.82
N ILE A 71 -3.12 -15.42 -7.60
CA ILE A 71 -1.80 -15.61 -6.98
C ILE A 71 -1.54 -17.10 -6.73
N GLY A 72 -2.54 -17.83 -6.22
CA GLY A 72 -2.48 -19.26 -5.98
C GLY A 72 -2.17 -20.04 -7.25
N ALA A 73 -2.87 -19.74 -8.35
CA ALA A 73 -2.61 -20.34 -9.66
C ALA A 73 -1.21 -20.00 -10.20
N LEU A 74 -0.75 -18.75 -10.04
CA LEU A 74 0.57 -18.31 -10.51
C LEU A 74 1.72 -19.01 -9.78
N HIS A 75 1.58 -19.24 -8.48
CA HIS A 75 2.64 -19.77 -7.63
C HIS A 75 2.46 -21.24 -7.21
N GLY A 76 1.35 -21.88 -7.57
CA GLY A 76 1.03 -23.25 -7.14
C GLY A 76 0.71 -23.35 -5.65
N ILE A 77 0.08 -22.32 -5.08
CA ILE A 77 -0.28 -22.23 -3.66
C ILE A 77 -1.79 -22.37 -3.53
N ASP A 78 -2.26 -23.12 -2.52
CA ASP A 78 -3.69 -23.16 -2.18
C ASP A 78 -4.17 -21.75 -1.80
N PRO A 79 -5.19 -21.19 -2.50
CA PRO A 79 -5.73 -19.87 -2.19
C PRO A 79 -6.20 -19.70 -0.74
N ALA A 80 -6.53 -20.77 -0.03
CA ALA A 80 -6.91 -20.72 1.38
C ALA A 80 -5.74 -20.42 2.33
N LEU A 81 -4.50 -20.47 1.83
CA LEU A 81 -3.27 -20.13 2.57
C LEU A 81 -2.77 -18.70 2.29
N LEU A 82 -3.43 -17.98 1.38
CA LEU A 82 -3.20 -16.56 1.07
C LEU A 82 -4.21 -15.71 1.82
#